data_AF-A0AAJ8E129-F1
#
_entry.id   AF-A0AAJ8E129-F1
#
_cell.length_a   1.000
_cell.length_b   1.000
_cell.length_c   1.000
_cell.angle_alpha   90.00
_cell.angle_beta   90.00
_cell.angle_gamma   90.00
#
_symmetry.space_group_name_H-M   'P 1'
#
loop_
_entity.id
_entity.type
_entity.pdbx_description
1 polymer ?
#
loop_
_entity_poly.entity_id
_entity_poly.type
_entity_poly.pdbx_seq_one_letter_code
_entity_poly.pdbx_strand_id
1 'polypeptide(L)'
;MSPPSTTPAKDVSDQSQANGVPPTTDHQKPPPSPSPSSSQPQTHINPSPAPTPMPAPAPQAQASAPQPPPGPPPPYDYEYVTQNAIDEWATTGKKHLVERGIQVKDAQDAAALASIYQELIRSALYGRLSPEEAGAAVRDIIGEEVAAEDVDMQNEGQAQALLDTRSLFLDTLSILTDSDTSNSALRPLVFSTGINSALMRLQLDTQLLQSLGLVRETFTRMGIRKQTNLLYRQSNYNLLREESEGYSKLLTELFTTSNNEPPSSEVVEDTFERVKAMIGAFDMDVGRVLDVTLDVFAAVLVKQYRFFVKLLRASSWWPKEDAFRTVDAEEKEMRKWIEETGTLPPKGSRVAAQLLGFKLRFYSSRARAKSDVLPDNLIYLAALLIKVGFISLRDLYPHLWRPDDSMDALKEEKLKEKADRERAARPGGGINALMMAGALSDDTLPIPRIRESETRSATPGKDQETDKSTGAKTEEDELPEPSDQKVMLLKSLLAIGALPESLFILSKFPWLMDVYPELPEFIHRILHHCLGKVYSSLRPLPSVEVLKEQKQILNHDQSGVPKGQIRLAQAPPRRVLRWAQLDKEDTNDGTDYRFYWDDWADNVPICQTVDDVFALCSSFLNLSGHKIGQDP
;
A
#
# COMPACT_ATOMS: atom_id res chain seq x y z
N MET A 1 51.64 30.67 41.00
CA MET A 1 52.37 29.40 41.18
C MET A 1 52.59 28.81 39.80
N SER A 2 53.84 28.78 39.35
CA SER A 2 54.35 28.07 38.16
C SER A 2 54.31 26.55 38.36
N PRO A 3 54.82 25.69 37.45
CA PRO A 3 54.61 25.44 35.99
C PRO A 3 54.42 23.88 35.80
N PRO A 4 54.90 23.13 34.76
CA PRO A 4 55.53 23.38 33.41
C PRO A 4 54.88 22.59 32.23
N SER A 5 54.95 22.98 30.93
CA SER A 5 56.02 22.88 29.88
C SER A 5 56.72 21.49 29.81
N THR A 6 56.86 20.73 28.70
CA THR A 6 57.37 20.98 27.32
C THR A 6 57.16 19.74 26.40
N THR A 7 57.16 19.97 25.08
CA THR A 7 57.12 19.15 23.83
C THR A 7 58.38 18.24 23.59
N PRO A 8 58.71 17.63 22.40
CA PRO A 8 58.01 17.27 21.12
C PRO A 8 58.37 15.89 20.42
N ALA A 9 57.62 15.55 19.33
CA ALA A 9 57.98 14.94 18.01
C ALA A 9 58.72 13.58 17.82
N LYS A 10 58.23 12.70 16.90
CA LYS A 10 58.77 12.51 15.52
C LYS A 10 58.09 11.37 14.70
N ASP A 11 57.99 11.62 13.39
CA ASP A 11 57.71 10.70 12.27
C ASP A 11 58.66 9.49 12.17
N VAL A 12 58.14 8.36 11.67
CA VAL A 12 58.85 7.44 10.74
C VAL A 12 57.86 6.83 9.75
N SER A 13 58.24 6.91 8.47
CA SER A 13 57.65 6.31 7.28
C SER A 13 58.17 4.89 7.08
N ASP A 14 57.38 3.98 6.49
CA ASP A 14 57.98 2.95 5.63
C ASP A 14 57.05 2.44 4.52
N GLN A 15 57.67 2.17 3.38
CA GLN A 15 57.11 1.88 2.06
C GLN A 15 56.99 0.36 1.77
N SER A 16 56.17 0.04 0.75
CA SER A 16 56.16 -1.18 -0.09
C SER A 16 55.56 -2.46 0.54
N GLN A 17 54.74 -3.29 -0.12
CA GLN A 17 54.72 -3.72 -1.53
C GLN A 17 53.31 -4.01 -2.08
N ALA A 18 53.24 -4.06 -3.42
CA ALA A 18 52.08 -4.20 -4.29
C ALA A 18 51.53 -5.64 -4.45
N ASN A 19 50.22 -5.74 -4.76
CA ASN A 19 49.61 -6.45 -5.91
C ASN A 19 48.09 -6.57 -5.69
N GLY A 20 47.26 -6.03 -6.58
CA GLY A 20 46.45 -6.89 -7.46
C GLY A 20 45.04 -6.32 -7.63
N VAL A 21 44.75 -5.83 -8.83
CA VAL A 21 43.45 -5.33 -9.32
C VAL A 21 42.46 -6.50 -9.49
N PRO A 22 41.15 -6.27 -9.31
CA PRO A 22 40.17 -6.86 -10.24
C PRO A 22 39.32 -5.78 -10.95
N PRO A 23 38.89 -6.06 -12.20
CA PRO A 23 38.28 -5.07 -13.07
C PRO A 23 36.77 -4.89 -12.84
N THR A 24 36.34 -3.71 -13.26
CA THR A 24 35.00 -3.19 -13.52
C THR A 24 34.06 -4.19 -14.19
N THR A 25 32.83 -4.32 -13.67
CA THR A 25 31.68 -4.89 -14.39
C THR A 25 30.59 -3.84 -14.58
N ASP A 26 30.26 -3.66 -15.86
CA ASP A 26 29.16 -2.92 -16.45
C ASP A 26 27.81 -3.22 -15.78
N HIS A 27 27.12 -2.19 -15.27
CA HIS A 27 25.74 -2.31 -14.80
C HIS A 27 24.77 -2.11 -15.97
N GLN A 28 24.22 -3.21 -16.47
CA GLN A 28 23.07 -3.19 -17.37
C GLN A 28 21.79 -2.69 -16.66
N LYS A 29 21.14 -1.77 -17.36
CA LYS A 29 19.86 -1.08 -17.11
C LYS A 29 18.70 -2.07 -16.83
N PRO A 30 17.78 -1.79 -15.89
CA PRO A 30 16.56 -2.59 -15.70
C PRO A 30 15.51 -2.29 -16.80
N PRO A 31 14.70 -3.29 -17.21
CA PRO A 31 13.66 -3.10 -18.22
C PRO A 31 12.39 -2.43 -17.64
N PRO A 32 11.58 -1.75 -18.48
CA PRO A 32 10.42 -0.98 -18.04
C PRO A 32 9.17 -1.84 -17.78
N SER A 33 8.36 -1.42 -16.80
CA SER A 33 7.05 -1.97 -16.45
C SER A 33 5.95 -1.60 -17.49
N PRO A 34 4.90 -2.42 -17.65
CA PRO A 34 3.90 -2.28 -18.71
C PRO A 34 2.81 -1.27 -18.36
N SER A 35 2.24 -0.63 -19.39
CA SER A 35 1.05 0.23 -19.33
C SER A 35 -0.02 -0.29 -20.31
N PRO A 36 -1.30 0.07 -20.12
CA PRO A 36 -2.44 -0.79 -20.40
C PRO A 36 -2.96 -0.70 -21.83
N SER A 37 -3.56 -1.79 -22.30
CA SER A 37 -4.15 -1.94 -23.63
C SER A 37 -5.61 -1.44 -23.69
N SER A 38 -5.89 -0.52 -24.61
CA SER A 38 -7.24 -0.12 -25.04
C SER A 38 -7.47 -0.42 -26.54
N SER A 39 -8.45 -1.28 -26.80
CA SER A 39 -9.43 -1.32 -27.90
C SER A 39 -9.13 -0.74 -29.31
N GLN A 40 -9.13 -1.66 -30.28
CA GLN A 40 -9.89 -1.69 -31.57
C GLN A 40 -9.47 -0.83 -32.79
N PRO A 41 -9.88 -1.24 -34.03
CA PRO A 41 -8.97 -1.42 -35.17
C PRO A 41 -9.21 -0.42 -36.31
N GLN A 42 -8.19 -0.19 -37.16
CA GLN A 42 -8.42 0.24 -38.54
C GLN A 42 -7.22 -0.01 -39.47
N THR A 43 -7.58 -0.50 -40.64
CA THR A 43 -6.80 -0.84 -41.83
C THR A 43 -6.22 0.39 -42.53
N HIS A 44 -4.96 0.34 -43.01
CA HIS A 44 -4.56 0.99 -44.26
C HIS A 44 -3.25 0.42 -44.82
N ILE A 45 -3.24 0.32 -46.15
CA ILE A 45 -2.32 -0.35 -47.07
C ILE A 45 -1.27 0.65 -47.59
N ASN A 46 0.01 0.26 -47.72
CA ASN A 46 0.91 0.65 -48.83
C ASN A 46 2.24 -0.18 -48.85
N PRO A 47 3.11 -0.11 -49.88
CA PRO A 47 3.26 -1.14 -50.92
C PRO A 47 4.62 -1.89 -50.91
N SER A 48 4.67 -3.00 -51.66
CA SER A 48 5.80 -3.93 -51.81
C SER A 48 7.03 -3.36 -52.54
N PRO A 49 8.24 -3.90 -52.27
CA PRO A 49 9.29 -4.08 -53.25
C PRO A 49 9.37 -5.53 -53.79
N ALA A 50 10.01 -5.67 -54.96
CA ALA A 50 10.10 -6.83 -55.85
C ALA A 50 10.90 -8.04 -55.27
N PRO A 51 10.86 -9.22 -55.92
CA PRO A 51 11.09 -10.51 -55.28
C PRO A 51 12.56 -10.92 -55.23
N THR A 52 13.01 -11.37 -54.07
CA THR A 52 14.21 -12.21 -53.89
C THR A 52 13.90 -13.67 -54.25
N PRO A 53 14.87 -14.42 -54.81
CA PRO A 53 14.65 -15.77 -55.32
C PRO A 53 14.30 -16.75 -54.19
N MET A 54 13.42 -17.70 -54.54
CA MET A 54 12.91 -18.77 -53.68
C MET A 54 14.03 -19.51 -52.95
N PRO A 55 13.94 -19.72 -51.62
CA PRO A 55 14.64 -20.82 -50.97
C PRO A 55 14.04 -22.13 -51.47
N ALA A 56 14.90 -23.05 -51.89
CA ALA A 56 14.52 -24.43 -52.17
C ALA A 56 13.76 -25.03 -50.97
N PRO A 57 12.78 -25.94 -51.19
CA PRO A 57 12.05 -26.57 -50.11
C PRO A 57 13.04 -27.25 -49.16
N ALA A 58 12.95 -26.90 -47.88
CA ALA A 58 13.64 -27.64 -46.82
C ALA A 58 13.29 -29.13 -46.99
N PRO A 59 14.29 -30.03 -46.97
CA PRO A 59 14.00 -31.44 -46.96
C PRO A 59 13.11 -31.72 -45.75
N GLN A 60 11.98 -32.37 -45.99
CA GLN A 60 11.16 -32.96 -44.94
C GLN A 60 12.11 -33.68 -43.98
N ALA A 61 12.09 -33.31 -42.71
CA ALA A 61 12.76 -34.06 -41.67
C ALA A 61 12.13 -35.46 -41.67
N GLN A 62 12.77 -36.38 -42.40
CA GLN A 62 12.54 -37.80 -42.27
C GLN A 62 12.79 -38.11 -40.80
N ALA A 63 11.81 -38.75 -40.15
CA ALA A 63 11.98 -39.33 -38.84
C ALA A 63 13.28 -40.16 -38.87
N SER A 64 14.33 -39.64 -38.23
CA SER A 64 15.58 -40.35 -38.07
C SER A 64 15.27 -41.62 -37.28
N ALA A 65 15.51 -42.77 -37.91
CA ALA A 65 15.50 -44.07 -37.26
C ALA A 65 16.38 -44.03 -35.99
N PRO A 66 16.04 -44.80 -34.94
CA PRO A 66 16.80 -44.84 -33.70
C PRO A 66 18.28 -45.07 -34.01
N GLN A 67 19.14 -44.12 -33.64
CA GLN A 67 20.58 -44.29 -33.78
C GLN A 67 21.01 -45.46 -32.88
N PRO A 68 21.75 -46.45 -33.41
CA PRO A 68 22.32 -47.50 -32.57
C PRO A 68 23.29 -46.87 -31.55
N PRO A 69 23.40 -47.44 -30.34
CA PRO A 69 24.30 -46.93 -29.31
C PRO A 69 25.73 -46.83 -29.85
N PRO A 70 26.51 -45.83 -29.37
CA PRO A 70 27.90 -45.66 -29.78
C PRO A 70 28.69 -46.94 -29.52
N GLY A 71 29.68 -47.19 -30.39
CA GLY A 71 30.41 -48.46 -30.52
C GLY A 71 31.01 -49.09 -29.24
N PRO A 72 31.66 -50.27 -29.38
CA PRO A 72 31.96 -51.17 -28.28
C PRO A 72 32.75 -50.50 -27.15
N PRO A 73 32.52 -50.91 -25.89
CA PRO A 73 32.99 -50.20 -24.71
C PRO A 73 34.53 -50.12 -24.63
N PRO A 74 35.08 -49.14 -23.89
CA PRO A 74 36.42 -49.28 -23.33
C PRO A 74 36.50 -50.61 -22.56
N PRO A 75 37.66 -51.29 -22.48
CA PRO A 75 37.76 -52.58 -21.80
C PRO A 75 37.26 -52.45 -20.35
N TYR A 76 36.12 -53.07 -20.08
CA TYR A 76 35.50 -53.18 -18.77
C TYR A 76 35.32 -54.67 -18.48
N ASP A 77 35.80 -55.11 -17.32
CA ASP A 77 35.68 -56.50 -16.90
C ASP A 77 34.32 -56.71 -16.25
N TYR A 78 33.47 -57.53 -16.88
CA TYR A 78 32.12 -57.80 -16.39
C TYR A 78 32.15 -59.07 -15.56
N GLU A 79 31.93 -58.94 -14.25
CA GLU A 79 31.96 -60.06 -13.32
C GLU A 79 30.60 -60.79 -13.27
N TYR A 80 29.49 -60.04 -13.42
CA TYR A 80 28.13 -60.55 -13.23
C TYR A 80 27.36 -60.64 -14.55
N VAL A 81 27.40 -59.61 -15.39
CA VAL A 81 26.76 -59.54 -16.72
C VAL A 81 27.77 -59.92 -17.82
N THR A 82 28.31 -61.14 -17.69
CA THR A 82 29.27 -61.73 -18.63
C THR A 82 28.64 -61.96 -20.01
N GLN A 83 29.47 -62.10 -21.06
CA GLN A 83 28.96 -62.36 -22.41
C GLN A 83 28.14 -63.65 -22.51
N ASN A 84 28.57 -64.71 -21.82
CA ASN A 84 27.82 -65.98 -21.75
C ASN A 84 26.43 -65.80 -21.13
N ALA A 85 26.30 -64.93 -20.12
CA ALA A 85 25.02 -64.64 -19.50
C ALA A 85 24.07 -63.87 -20.44
N ILE A 86 24.61 -63.04 -21.33
CA ILE A 86 23.83 -62.31 -22.35
C ILE A 86 23.41 -63.25 -23.48
N ASP A 87 24.31 -64.10 -23.96
CA ASP A 87 24.02 -65.04 -25.06
C ASP A 87 22.92 -66.05 -24.67
N GLU A 88 22.83 -66.39 -23.38
CA GLU A 88 21.78 -67.24 -22.80
C GLU A 88 20.73 -66.46 -21.98
N TRP A 89 20.56 -65.15 -22.23
CA TRP A 89 19.76 -64.26 -21.39
C TRP A 89 18.31 -64.74 -21.19
N ALA A 90 17.67 -65.17 -22.28
CA ALA A 90 16.28 -65.60 -22.30
C ALA A 90 16.04 -66.97 -21.61
N THR A 91 17.05 -67.84 -21.55
CA THR A 91 16.92 -69.21 -21.02
C THR A 91 17.31 -69.29 -19.55
N THR A 92 18.51 -68.82 -19.22
CA THR A 92 19.21 -69.09 -17.96
C THR A 92 19.86 -67.83 -17.38
N GLY A 93 20.42 -66.97 -18.24
CA GLY A 93 21.19 -65.80 -17.85
C GLY A 93 20.44 -64.82 -16.95
N LYS A 94 19.23 -64.38 -17.34
CA LYS A 94 18.43 -63.44 -16.53
C LYS A 94 18.07 -64.04 -15.16
N LYS A 95 17.64 -65.30 -15.12
CA LYS A 95 17.23 -65.97 -13.88
C LYS A 95 18.38 -66.09 -12.89
N HIS A 96 19.54 -66.55 -13.36
CA HIS A 96 20.73 -66.70 -12.52
C HIS A 96 21.22 -65.34 -11.97
N LEU A 97 21.19 -64.28 -12.79
CA LEU A 97 21.57 -62.94 -12.35
C LEU A 97 20.60 -62.38 -11.29
N VAL A 98 19.29 -62.55 -11.48
CA VAL A 98 18.27 -62.11 -10.53
C VAL A 98 18.38 -62.89 -9.21
N GLU A 99 18.52 -64.22 -9.26
CA GLU A 99 18.72 -65.05 -8.07
C GLU A 99 19.97 -64.62 -7.29
N ARG A 100 21.07 -64.31 -8.01
CA ARG A 100 22.29 -63.80 -7.40
C ARG A 100 22.10 -62.42 -6.78
N GLY A 101 21.41 -61.52 -7.48
CA GLY A 101 21.07 -60.19 -6.97
C GLY A 101 20.20 -60.25 -5.70
N ILE A 102 19.25 -61.17 -5.64
CA ILE A 102 18.42 -61.41 -4.45
C ILE A 102 19.28 -61.95 -3.30
N GLN A 103 20.17 -62.92 -3.55
CA GLN A 103 21.09 -63.41 -2.51
C GLN A 103 21.98 -62.30 -1.94
N VAL A 104 22.50 -61.42 -2.80
CA VAL A 104 23.34 -60.28 -2.39
C VAL A 104 22.53 -59.25 -1.61
N LYS A 105 21.28 -58.97 -2.05
CA LYS A 105 20.32 -58.14 -1.31
C LYS A 105 20.04 -58.71 0.08
N ASP A 106 19.74 -60.00 0.18
CA ASP A 106 19.42 -60.66 1.45
C ASP A 106 20.65 -60.73 2.38
N ALA A 107 21.84 -60.81 1.81
CA ALA A 107 23.12 -60.70 2.51
C ALA A 107 23.48 -59.24 2.92
N GLN A 108 22.68 -58.25 2.49
CA GLN A 108 22.88 -56.82 2.77
C GLN A 108 24.23 -56.28 2.28
N ASP A 109 24.79 -56.86 1.21
CA ASP A 109 26.04 -56.42 0.61
C ASP A 109 25.78 -55.36 -0.46
N ALA A 110 25.84 -54.09 -0.03
CA ALA A 110 25.63 -52.94 -0.90
C ALA A 110 26.67 -52.83 -2.02
N ALA A 111 27.92 -53.24 -1.77
CA ALA A 111 29.00 -53.10 -2.75
C ALA A 111 28.80 -54.07 -3.92
N ALA A 112 28.50 -55.33 -3.62
CA ALA A 112 28.20 -56.32 -4.64
C ALA A 112 26.91 -55.98 -5.41
N LEU A 113 25.88 -55.45 -4.72
CA LEU A 113 24.63 -55.05 -5.38
C LEU A 113 24.83 -53.85 -6.32
N ALA A 114 25.63 -52.86 -5.90
CA ALA A 114 26.01 -51.72 -6.74
C ALA A 114 26.80 -52.16 -7.97
N SER A 115 27.70 -53.15 -7.85
CA SER A 115 28.41 -53.73 -9.00
C SER A 115 27.44 -54.38 -10.00
N ILE A 116 26.45 -55.14 -9.52
CA ILE A 116 25.41 -55.73 -10.38
C ILE A 116 24.61 -54.64 -11.10
N TYR A 117 24.18 -53.60 -10.39
CA TYR A 117 23.46 -52.47 -10.98
C TYR A 117 24.31 -51.71 -11.99
N GLN A 118 25.58 -51.45 -11.67
CA GLN A 118 26.51 -50.78 -12.58
C GLN A 118 26.69 -51.57 -13.87
N GLU A 119 26.84 -52.89 -13.80
CA GLU A 119 26.99 -53.73 -14.99
C GLU A 119 25.70 -53.82 -15.82
N LEU A 120 24.53 -53.86 -15.18
CA LEU A 120 23.23 -53.79 -15.86
C LEU A 120 23.03 -52.46 -16.58
N ILE A 121 23.31 -51.34 -15.89
CA ILE A 121 23.21 -49.98 -16.47
C ILE A 121 24.17 -49.84 -17.65
N ARG A 122 25.45 -50.20 -17.49
CA ARG A 122 26.44 -50.16 -18.58
C ARG A 122 26.02 -51.04 -19.75
N SER A 123 25.51 -52.25 -19.49
CA SER A 123 25.08 -53.17 -20.55
C SER A 123 23.91 -52.61 -21.36
N ALA A 124 22.98 -51.90 -20.72
CA ALA A 124 21.91 -51.17 -21.41
C ALA A 124 22.42 -49.96 -22.20
N LEU A 125 23.29 -49.14 -21.61
CA LEU A 125 23.80 -47.91 -22.24
C LEU A 125 24.67 -48.18 -23.48
N TYR A 126 25.45 -49.26 -23.46
CA TYR A 126 26.31 -49.67 -24.58
C TYR A 126 25.65 -50.69 -25.52
N GLY A 127 24.36 -50.98 -25.35
CA GLY A 127 23.60 -51.87 -26.24
C GLY A 127 24.00 -53.34 -26.20
N ARG A 128 24.68 -53.80 -25.14
CA ARG A 128 24.95 -55.23 -24.91
C ARG A 128 23.68 -55.99 -24.52
N LEU A 129 22.76 -55.31 -23.84
CA LEU A 129 21.46 -55.82 -23.41
C LEU A 129 20.37 -54.80 -23.75
N SER A 130 19.15 -55.25 -24.04
CA SER A 130 18.05 -54.31 -24.26
C SER A 130 17.75 -53.53 -22.96
N PRO A 131 17.51 -52.21 -23.04
CA PRO A 131 17.26 -51.40 -21.86
C PRO A 131 16.05 -51.87 -21.04
N GLU A 132 15.01 -52.37 -21.70
CA GLU A 132 13.80 -52.90 -21.08
C GLU A 132 14.07 -54.20 -20.30
N GLU A 133 14.92 -55.09 -20.83
CA GLU A 133 15.29 -56.33 -20.13
C GLU A 133 16.22 -56.07 -18.96
N ALA A 134 17.14 -55.12 -19.10
CA ALA A 134 18.02 -54.69 -18.02
C ALA A 134 17.23 -54.09 -16.86
N GLY A 135 16.29 -53.18 -17.14
CA GLY A 135 15.46 -52.59 -16.09
C GLY A 135 14.44 -53.57 -15.51
N ALA A 136 13.93 -54.52 -16.30
CA ALA A 136 13.14 -55.63 -15.78
C ALA A 136 13.95 -56.51 -14.82
N ALA A 137 15.23 -56.78 -15.10
CA ALA A 137 16.09 -57.52 -14.17
C ALA A 137 16.32 -56.74 -12.86
N VAL A 138 16.51 -55.42 -12.94
CA VAL A 138 16.59 -54.55 -11.74
C VAL A 138 15.28 -54.61 -10.94
N ARG A 139 14.12 -54.54 -11.60
CA ARG A 139 12.80 -54.68 -10.95
C ARG A 139 12.67 -56.02 -10.24
N ASP A 140 13.07 -57.11 -10.89
CA ASP A 140 12.98 -58.46 -10.33
C ASP A 140 13.93 -58.64 -9.12
N ILE A 141 15.07 -57.94 -9.09
CA ILE A 141 16.00 -57.93 -7.94
C ILE A 141 15.43 -57.11 -6.76
N ILE A 142 14.87 -55.93 -7.03
CA ILE A 142 14.28 -55.04 -6.01
C ILE A 142 13.02 -55.70 -5.41
N GLY A 143 12.15 -56.23 -6.28
CA GLY A 143 10.81 -56.71 -5.97
C GLY A 143 9.76 -55.70 -6.44
N GLU A 144 8.73 -56.18 -7.14
CA GLU A 144 7.72 -55.33 -7.80
C GLU A 144 6.92 -54.47 -6.80
N GLU A 145 6.56 -55.05 -5.64
CA GLU A 145 5.85 -54.32 -4.57
C GLU A 145 6.72 -53.24 -3.93
N VAL A 146 8.01 -53.53 -3.69
CA VAL A 146 8.97 -52.58 -3.10
C VAL A 146 9.27 -51.45 -4.07
N ALA A 147 9.43 -51.74 -5.37
CA ALA A 147 9.69 -50.73 -6.39
C ALA A 147 8.55 -49.70 -6.51
N ALA A 148 7.30 -50.16 -6.42
CA ALA A 148 6.10 -49.34 -6.60
C ALA A 148 5.62 -48.62 -5.32
N GLU A 149 6.12 -49.01 -4.14
CA GLU A 149 5.72 -48.43 -2.85
C GLU A 149 5.93 -46.90 -2.81
N ASP A 150 4.94 -46.19 -2.24
CA ASP A 150 4.97 -44.74 -2.11
C ASP A 150 5.97 -44.30 -1.03
N VAL A 151 6.67 -43.20 -1.29
CA VAL A 151 7.62 -42.61 -0.33
C VAL A 151 6.84 -41.81 0.70
N ASP A 152 6.74 -42.32 1.92
CA ASP A 152 6.09 -41.62 3.03
C ASP A 152 6.97 -40.47 3.54
N MET A 153 6.70 -39.25 3.07
CA MET A 153 7.45 -38.03 3.40
C MET A 153 7.33 -37.58 4.88
N GLN A 154 6.58 -38.29 5.72
CA GLN A 154 6.29 -37.91 7.12
C GLN A 154 6.96 -38.82 8.15
N ASN A 155 7.60 -39.92 7.74
CA ASN A 155 8.07 -40.95 8.66
C ASN A 155 9.58 -41.24 8.54
N GLU A 156 10.40 -40.18 8.45
CA GLU A 156 11.88 -40.29 8.51
C GLU A 156 12.40 -40.91 9.84
N GLY A 157 11.53 -41.14 10.83
CA GLY A 157 11.92 -41.65 12.14
C GLY A 157 11.91 -43.17 12.33
N GLN A 158 11.39 -43.95 11.38
CA GLN A 158 11.30 -45.43 11.52
C GLN A 158 11.57 -46.16 10.19
N ALA A 159 12.71 -45.89 9.56
CA ALA A 159 13.23 -46.78 8.52
C ALA A 159 14.16 -47.82 9.17
N GLN A 160 13.74 -49.08 9.14
CA GLN A 160 14.49 -50.26 9.58
C GLN A 160 15.91 -50.25 8.97
N ALA A 161 16.90 -50.79 9.69
CA ALA A 161 18.31 -50.90 9.31
C ALA A 161 18.59 -51.87 8.13
N LEU A 162 17.83 -51.75 7.05
CA LEU A 162 17.86 -52.61 5.87
C LEU A 162 18.29 -51.77 4.64
N LEU A 163 19.10 -52.37 3.77
CA LEU A 163 19.63 -51.79 2.55
C LEU A 163 18.50 -51.34 1.61
N ASP A 164 18.41 -50.03 1.35
CA ASP A 164 17.46 -49.49 0.38
C ASP A 164 17.96 -49.69 -1.06
N THR A 165 17.52 -50.80 -1.64
CA THR A 165 17.88 -51.20 -3.00
C THR A 165 17.42 -50.21 -4.09
N ARG A 166 16.35 -49.45 -3.86
CA ARG A 166 15.84 -48.44 -4.81
C ARG A 166 16.78 -47.25 -4.86
N SER A 167 17.11 -46.70 -3.69
CA SER A 167 18.05 -45.60 -3.54
C SER A 167 19.43 -45.98 -4.08
N LEU A 168 19.92 -47.18 -3.77
CA LEU A 168 21.21 -47.65 -4.28
C LEU A 168 21.27 -47.71 -5.81
N PHE A 169 20.19 -48.18 -6.47
CA PHE A 169 20.12 -48.17 -7.92
C PHE A 169 20.11 -46.74 -8.48
N LEU A 170 19.33 -45.83 -7.90
CA LEU A 170 19.22 -44.44 -8.35
C LEU A 170 20.54 -43.67 -8.16
N ASP A 171 21.26 -43.92 -7.06
CA ASP A 171 22.59 -43.36 -6.83
C ASP A 171 23.61 -43.89 -7.85
N THR A 172 23.60 -45.20 -8.10
CA THR A 172 24.48 -45.84 -9.09
C THR A 172 24.20 -45.31 -10.50
N LEU A 173 22.92 -45.10 -10.84
CA LEU A 173 22.50 -44.49 -12.09
C LEU A 173 23.02 -43.06 -12.20
N SER A 174 22.79 -42.21 -11.19
CA SER A 174 23.23 -40.82 -11.19
C SER A 174 24.74 -40.69 -11.41
N ILE A 175 25.55 -41.51 -10.72
CA ILE A 175 27.01 -41.53 -10.87
C ILE A 175 27.44 -41.92 -12.30
N LEU A 176 26.80 -42.93 -12.89
CA LEU A 176 27.19 -43.41 -14.23
C LEU A 176 26.73 -42.48 -15.35
N THR A 177 25.69 -41.69 -15.13
CA THR A 177 25.11 -40.80 -16.13
C THR A 177 25.51 -39.34 -15.97
N ASP A 178 26.31 -38.99 -14.96
CA ASP A 178 26.76 -37.62 -14.67
C ASP A 178 27.41 -36.93 -15.90
N SER A 179 28.11 -37.72 -16.73
CA SER A 179 28.77 -37.24 -17.95
C SER A 179 27.89 -37.22 -19.21
N ASP A 180 26.86 -38.07 -19.28
CA ASP A 180 25.96 -38.16 -20.44
C ASP A 180 24.55 -38.60 -20.00
N THR A 181 23.65 -37.63 -19.97
CA THR A 181 22.22 -37.83 -19.67
C THR A 181 21.36 -37.94 -20.92
N SER A 182 21.96 -37.87 -22.12
CA SER A 182 21.25 -37.80 -23.41
C SER A 182 21.03 -39.16 -24.08
N ASN A 183 21.60 -40.23 -23.53
CA ASN A 183 21.50 -41.58 -24.09
C ASN A 183 20.04 -42.07 -24.16
N SER A 184 19.59 -42.45 -25.35
CA SER A 184 18.22 -42.91 -25.61
C SER A 184 17.83 -44.17 -24.83
N ALA A 185 18.80 -44.96 -24.36
CA ALA A 185 18.58 -46.15 -23.53
C ALA A 185 18.17 -45.83 -22.08
N LEU A 186 18.41 -44.61 -21.60
CA LEU A 186 18.12 -44.23 -20.20
C LEU A 186 16.64 -44.28 -19.87
N ARG A 187 15.81 -43.73 -20.75
CA ARG A 187 14.37 -43.65 -20.51
C ARG A 187 13.74 -45.04 -20.42
N PRO A 188 13.92 -45.97 -21.39
CA PRO A 188 13.32 -47.29 -21.29
C PRO A 188 13.93 -48.14 -20.15
N LEU A 189 15.22 -47.97 -19.83
CA LEU A 189 15.86 -48.61 -18.68
C LEU A 189 15.21 -48.21 -17.35
N VAL A 190 15.13 -46.91 -17.09
CA VAL A 190 14.64 -46.39 -15.80
C VAL A 190 13.16 -46.69 -15.60
N PHE A 191 12.32 -46.51 -16.61
CA PHE A 191 10.88 -46.78 -16.48
C PHE A 191 10.56 -48.28 -16.39
N SER A 192 11.39 -49.18 -16.92
CA SER A 192 11.18 -50.63 -16.79
C SER A 192 11.54 -51.18 -15.40
N THR A 193 12.31 -50.45 -14.60
CA THR A 193 12.59 -50.80 -13.18
C THR A 193 11.37 -50.77 -12.28
N GLY A 194 10.31 -50.06 -12.68
CA GLY A 194 9.10 -49.91 -11.87
C GLY A 194 9.26 -49.05 -10.61
N ILE A 195 10.42 -48.40 -10.40
CA ILE A 195 10.64 -47.51 -9.26
C ILE A 195 9.68 -46.32 -9.34
N ASN A 196 9.09 -45.94 -8.21
CA ASN A 196 8.17 -44.82 -8.14
C ASN A 196 8.82 -43.50 -8.64
N SER A 197 8.15 -42.84 -9.60
CA SER A 197 8.61 -41.58 -10.18
C SER A 197 8.75 -40.44 -9.15
N ALA A 198 8.07 -40.52 -8.00
CA ALA A 198 8.22 -39.59 -6.89
C ALA A 198 9.60 -39.70 -6.23
N LEU A 199 10.08 -40.93 -5.99
CA LEU A 199 11.42 -41.19 -5.44
C LEU A 199 12.51 -40.72 -6.41
N MET A 200 12.34 -40.99 -7.70
CA MET A 200 13.26 -40.51 -8.73
C MET A 200 13.42 -38.99 -8.71
N ARG A 201 12.31 -38.24 -8.58
CA ARG A 201 12.34 -36.77 -8.50
C ARG A 201 13.00 -36.23 -7.23
N LEU A 202 13.07 -37.04 -6.17
CA LEU A 202 13.69 -36.67 -4.91
C LEU A 202 15.22 -36.84 -4.94
N GLN A 203 15.70 -37.90 -5.62
CA GLN A 203 17.11 -38.33 -5.54
C GLN A 203 17.94 -37.99 -6.79
N LEU A 204 17.34 -38.00 -7.98
CA LEU A 204 18.09 -37.76 -9.22
C LEU A 204 18.38 -36.27 -9.44
N ASP A 205 19.48 -36.00 -10.15
CA ASP A 205 19.91 -34.66 -10.52
C ASP A 205 19.01 -34.01 -11.58
N THR A 206 19.03 -32.67 -11.62
CA THR A 206 18.10 -31.91 -12.48
C THR A 206 18.27 -32.17 -13.99
N GLN A 207 19.49 -32.49 -14.46
CA GLN A 207 19.75 -32.72 -15.88
C GLN A 207 19.20 -34.08 -16.31
N LEU A 208 19.43 -35.12 -15.51
CA LEU A 208 18.85 -36.44 -15.74
C LEU A 208 17.32 -36.43 -15.63
N LEU A 209 16.75 -35.71 -14.66
CA LEU A 209 15.29 -35.58 -14.54
C LEU A 209 14.65 -34.92 -15.76
N GLN A 210 15.34 -33.96 -16.40
CA GLN A 210 14.90 -33.34 -17.64
C GLN A 210 14.99 -34.29 -18.82
N SER A 211 16.08 -35.05 -18.97
CA SER A 211 16.24 -36.01 -20.07
C SER A 211 15.26 -37.19 -19.98
N LEU A 212 14.95 -37.64 -18.75
CA LEU A 212 13.90 -38.62 -18.49
C LEU A 212 12.48 -38.06 -18.68
N GLY A 213 12.32 -36.74 -18.83
CA GLY A 213 11.04 -36.06 -18.98
C GLY A 213 10.16 -36.11 -17.72
N LEU A 214 10.78 -36.30 -16.54
CA LEU A 214 10.10 -36.28 -15.25
C LEU A 214 9.82 -34.85 -14.76
N VAL A 215 10.52 -33.88 -15.34
CA VAL A 215 10.53 -32.48 -14.94
C VAL A 215 10.62 -31.57 -16.18
N ARG A 216 10.04 -30.36 -16.10
CA ARG A 216 10.06 -29.36 -17.17
C ARG A 216 11.42 -28.64 -17.25
N GLU A 217 11.80 -28.13 -18.41
CA GLU A 217 13.02 -27.31 -18.61
C GLU A 217 13.07 -26.07 -17.68
N THR A 218 11.91 -25.53 -17.28
CA THR A 218 11.83 -24.38 -16.37
C THR A 218 12.13 -24.71 -14.92
N PHE A 219 12.28 -25.98 -14.55
CA PHE A 219 12.40 -26.41 -13.15
C PHE A 219 13.63 -25.83 -12.46
N THR A 220 14.80 -25.84 -13.10
CA THR A 220 16.02 -25.24 -12.53
C THR A 220 15.82 -23.75 -12.26
N ARG A 221 15.20 -23.03 -13.21
CA ARG A 221 14.88 -21.60 -13.04
C ARG A 221 13.88 -21.37 -11.91
N MET A 222 12.87 -22.23 -11.79
CA MET A 222 11.90 -22.17 -10.70
C MET A 222 12.52 -22.50 -9.34
N GLY A 223 13.41 -23.49 -9.29
CA GLY A 223 14.18 -23.87 -8.11
C GLY A 223 15.05 -22.73 -7.62
N ILE A 224 15.84 -22.12 -8.51
CA ILE A 224 16.62 -20.91 -8.21
C ILE A 224 15.69 -19.80 -7.70
N ARG A 225 14.60 -19.50 -8.42
CA ARG A 225 13.66 -18.44 -7.99
C ARG A 225 13.09 -18.71 -6.59
N LYS A 226 12.73 -19.95 -6.28
CA LYS A 226 12.19 -20.33 -4.97
C LYS A 226 13.25 -20.25 -3.88
N GLN A 227 14.46 -20.75 -4.14
CA GLN A 227 15.58 -20.71 -3.19
C GLN A 227 16.04 -19.28 -2.93
N THR A 228 16.19 -18.47 -3.99
CA THR A 228 16.48 -17.04 -3.88
C THR A 228 15.36 -16.34 -3.14
N ASN A 229 14.09 -16.66 -3.40
CA ASN A 229 12.99 -16.06 -2.65
C ASN A 229 13.04 -16.43 -1.17
N LEU A 230 13.29 -17.70 -0.83
CA LEU A 230 13.39 -18.15 0.56
C LEU A 230 14.56 -17.51 1.31
N LEU A 231 15.71 -17.33 0.64
CA LEU A 231 16.93 -16.83 1.26
C LEU A 231 16.98 -15.30 1.37
N TYR A 232 16.46 -14.58 0.36
CA TYR A 232 16.62 -13.13 0.26
C TYR A 232 15.33 -12.34 0.48
N ARG A 233 14.17 -12.99 0.53
CA ARG A 233 12.92 -12.29 0.88
C ARG A 233 12.88 -12.15 2.38
N GLN A 234 13.24 -10.96 2.86
CA GLN A 234 12.91 -10.57 4.23
C GLN A 234 11.39 -10.58 4.38
N SER A 235 10.91 -11.17 5.47
CA SER A 235 9.50 -11.03 5.88
C SER A 235 9.22 -9.55 6.05
N ASN A 236 8.19 -9.06 5.39
CA ASN A 236 7.78 -7.67 5.47
C ASN A 236 6.26 -7.62 5.43
N TYR A 237 5.65 -7.59 6.61
CA TYR A 237 4.22 -7.74 6.78
C TYR A 237 3.52 -6.38 6.68
N ASN A 238 2.80 -6.20 5.57
CA ASN A 238 2.10 -4.94 5.24
C ASN A 238 0.60 -5.02 5.57
N LEU A 239 0.05 -6.22 5.78
CA LEU A 239 -1.37 -6.38 6.07
C LEU A 239 -1.60 -6.57 7.57
N LEU A 240 -2.66 -5.93 8.10
CA LEU A 240 -3.02 -6.03 9.53
C LEU A 240 -3.33 -7.46 9.98
N ARG A 241 -3.77 -8.33 9.05
CA ARG A 241 -4.06 -9.75 9.33
C ARG A 241 -2.82 -10.64 9.34
N GLU A 242 -1.72 -10.18 8.74
CA GLU A 242 -0.47 -10.93 8.73
C GLU A 242 0.17 -10.85 10.12
N GLU A 243 0.26 -9.65 10.69
CA GLU A 243 0.86 -9.39 12.01
C GLU A 243 -0.05 -8.59 12.93
N SER A 244 -1.18 -9.18 13.31
CA SER A 244 -2.19 -8.52 14.14
C SER A 244 -1.67 -8.09 15.52
N GLU A 245 -0.74 -8.84 16.10
CA GLU A 245 -0.10 -8.52 17.39
C GLU A 245 0.76 -7.25 17.29
N GLY A 246 1.63 -7.18 16.28
CA GLY A 246 2.52 -6.03 16.05
C GLY A 246 1.75 -4.73 15.86
N TYR A 247 0.74 -4.74 14.97
CA TYR A 247 -0.09 -3.55 14.74
C TYR A 247 -0.91 -3.18 15.98
N SER A 248 -1.47 -4.15 16.72
CA SER A 248 -2.24 -3.85 17.94
C SER A 248 -1.37 -3.20 19.03
N LYS A 249 -0.13 -3.68 19.20
CA LYS A 249 0.85 -3.08 20.11
C LYS A 249 1.23 -1.66 19.67
N LEU A 250 1.47 -1.45 18.37
CA LEU A 250 1.73 -0.12 17.82
C LEU A 250 0.60 0.88 18.13
N LEU A 251 -0.65 0.51 17.84
CA LEU A 251 -1.80 1.37 18.15
C LEU A 251 -1.86 1.69 19.64
N THR A 252 -1.73 0.66 20.48
CA THR A 252 -1.83 0.80 21.95
C THR A 252 -0.73 1.71 22.51
N GLU A 253 0.51 1.57 22.04
CA GLU A 253 1.63 2.42 22.43
C GLU A 253 1.35 3.88 22.04
N LEU A 254 0.97 4.14 20.80
CA LEU A 254 0.70 5.50 20.32
C LEU A 254 -0.47 6.16 21.08
N PHE A 255 -1.56 5.42 21.35
CA PHE A 255 -2.71 5.96 22.08
C PHE A 255 -2.42 6.17 23.56
N THR A 256 -1.74 5.24 24.21
CA THR A 256 -1.43 5.31 25.64
C THR A 256 -0.47 6.45 25.92
N THR A 257 0.65 6.51 25.19
CA THR A 257 1.69 7.51 25.44
C THR A 257 1.19 8.90 25.08
N SER A 258 0.51 9.07 23.94
CA SER A 258 -0.02 10.39 23.56
C SER A 258 -1.09 10.93 24.52
N ASN A 259 -1.83 10.07 25.23
CA ASN A 259 -2.86 10.52 26.17
C ASN A 259 -2.38 10.73 27.61
N ASN A 260 -1.40 9.95 28.05
CA ASN A 260 -1.02 9.91 29.46
C ASN A 260 0.29 10.64 29.74
N GLU A 261 1.16 10.81 28.74
CA GLU A 261 2.48 11.42 28.91
C GLU A 261 2.54 12.81 28.30
N PRO A 262 3.29 13.75 28.89
CA PRO A 262 3.50 15.06 28.29
C PRO A 262 4.34 14.92 27.01
N PRO A 263 4.11 15.77 25.99
CA PRO A 263 4.88 15.73 24.73
C PRO A 263 6.28 16.35 24.91
N SER A 264 7.12 15.78 25.77
CA SER A 264 8.54 16.14 25.94
C SER A 264 9.40 15.50 24.83
N SER A 265 10.63 15.98 24.63
CA SER A 265 11.54 15.40 23.61
C SER A 265 11.88 13.95 23.94
N GLU A 266 12.21 13.69 25.20
CA GLU A 266 12.60 12.38 25.71
C GLU A 266 11.50 11.33 25.50
N VAL A 267 10.27 11.62 25.93
CA VAL A 267 9.12 10.71 25.74
C VAL A 267 8.90 10.40 24.26
N VAL A 268 9.02 11.41 23.41
CA VAL A 268 8.80 11.28 21.97
C VAL A 268 9.88 10.44 21.29
N GLU A 269 11.14 10.69 21.62
CA GLU A 269 12.29 9.91 21.12
C GLU A 269 12.20 8.46 21.59
N ASP A 270 11.94 8.23 22.87
CA ASP A 270 11.75 6.88 23.43
C ASP A 270 10.59 6.14 22.76
N THR A 271 9.47 6.84 22.52
CA THR A 271 8.32 6.23 21.81
C THR A 271 8.72 5.83 20.40
N PHE A 272 9.48 6.67 19.69
CA PHE A 272 9.94 6.33 18.34
C PHE A 272 10.94 5.17 18.35
N GLU A 273 11.82 5.07 19.34
CA GLU A 273 12.68 3.89 19.54
C GLU A 273 11.85 2.62 19.76
N ARG A 274 10.77 2.69 20.55
CA ARG A 274 9.83 1.55 20.71
C ARG A 274 9.12 1.20 19.41
N VAL A 275 8.72 2.19 18.60
CA VAL A 275 8.17 1.95 17.25
C VAL A 275 9.16 1.23 16.36
N LYS A 276 10.45 1.64 16.35
CA LYS A 276 11.49 0.94 15.60
C LYS A 276 11.74 -0.48 16.12
N ALA A 277 11.72 -0.67 17.44
CA ALA A 277 11.85 -1.99 18.04
C ALA A 277 10.68 -2.91 17.65
N MET A 278 9.44 -2.39 17.62
CA MET A 278 8.28 -3.14 17.14
C MET A 278 8.39 -3.49 15.66
N ILE A 279 8.82 -2.54 14.81
CA ILE A 279 9.05 -2.81 13.37
C ILE A 279 10.00 -4.00 13.20
N GLY A 280 11.12 -4.02 13.92
CA GLY A 280 12.10 -5.10 13.83
C GLY A 280 11.67 -6.41 14.50
N ALA A 281 10.91 -6.36 15.60
CA ALA A 281 10.48 -7.56 16.33
C ALA A 281 9.35 -8.33 15.64
N PHE A 282 8.50 -7.62 14.89
CA PHE A 282 7.34 -8.18 14.19
C PHE A 282 7.47 -8.12 12.67
N ASP A 283 8.66 -7.82 12.14
CA ASP A 283 8.91 -7.72 10.69
C ASP A 283 7.87 -6.86 9.94
N MET A 284 7.42 -5.75 10.54
CA MET A 284 6.35 -4.91 9.99
C MET A 284 6.85 -3.97 8.88
N ASP A 285 5.98 -3.68 7.90
CA ASP A 285 6.29 -2.70 6.86
C ASP A 285 6.35 -1.28 7.40
N VAL A 286 7.48 -0.61 7.16
CA VAL A 286 7.74 0.76 7.64
C VAL A 286 6.74 1.77 7.07
N GLY A 287 6.35 1.61 5.80
CA GLY A 287 5.37 2.47 5.14
C GLY A 287 3.98 2.27 5.74
N ARG A 288 3.60 1.01 6.02
CA ARG A 288 2.34 0.71 6.70
C ARG A 288 2.30 1.20 8.14
N VAL A 289 3.39 1.09 8.87
CA VAL A 289 3.49 1.60 10.24
C VAL A 289 3.34 3.12 10.27
N LEU A 290 3.94 3.85 9.32
CA LEU A 290 3.67 5.28 9.14
C LEU A 290 2.18 5.53 8.82
N ASP A 291 1.60 4.74 7.92
CA ASP A 291 0.20 4.88 7.51
C ASP A 291 -0.77 4.74 8.69
N VAL A 292 -0.55 3.71 9.52
CA VAL A 292 -1.31 3.48 10.76
C VAL A 292 -1.06 4.58 11.79
N THR A 293 0.17 5.06 11.92
CA THR A 293 0.50 6.19 12.80
C THR A 293 -0.27 7.46 12.39
N LEU A 294 -0.41 7.72 11.09
CA LEU A 294 -1.21 8.83 10.58
C LEU A 294 -2.71 8.66 10.85
N ASP A 295 -3.24 7.42 10.84
CA ASP A 295 -4.63 7.15 11.23
C ASP A 295 -4.89 7.44 12.70
N VAL A 296 -3.99 6.98 13.58
CA VAL A 296 -4.05 7.31 15.01
C VAL A 296 -3.98 8.83 15.20
N PHE A 297 -3.06 9.49 14.50
CA PHE A 297 -2.92 10.94 14.58
C PHE A 297 -4.20 11.67 14.13
N ALA A 298 -4.82 11.27 13.00
CA ALA A 298 -6.08 11.84 12.56
C ALA A 298 -7.18 11.69 13.63
N ALA A 299 -7.24 10.54 14.32
CA ALA A 299 -8.24 10.27 15.34
C ALA A 299 -8.12 11.18 16.58
N VAL A 300 -6.90 11.58 16.97
CA VAL A 300 -6.65 12.39 18.19
C VAL A 300 -6.10 13.80 17.92
N LEU A 301 -6.15 14.24 16.66
CA LEU A 301 -5.55 15.47 16.14
C LEU A 301 -5.74 16.69 17.06
N VAL A 302 -7.00 17.02 17.37
CA VAL A 302 -7.36 18.23 18.12
C VAL A 302 -6.70 18.29 19.50
N LYS A 303 -6.60 17.13 20.18
CA LYS A 303 -6.09 17.06 21.55
C LYS A 303 -4.57 16.84 21.59
N GLN A 304 -4.05 15.96 20.74
CA GLN A 304 -2.67 15.45 20.84
C GLN A 304 -1.72 15.88 19.72
N TYR A 305 -2.05 16.94 18.97
CA TYR A 305 -1.21 17.40 17.86
C TYR A 305 0.26 17.64 18.25
N ARG A 306 0.52 18.18 19.44
CA ARG A 306 1.89 18.52 19.89
C ARG A 306 2.77 17.28 19.99
N PHE A 307 2.21 16.17 20.45
CA PHE A 307 2.92 14.90 20.56
C PHE A 307 3.30 14.37 19.17
N PHE A 308 2.31 14.20 18.28
CA PHE A 308 2.54 13.62 16.96
C PHE A 308 3.40 14.50 16.06
N VAL A 309 3.28 15.82 16.12
CA VAL A 309 4.18 16.71 15.37
C VAL A 309 5.63 16.55 15.83
N LYS A 310 5.87 16.46 17.15
CA LYS A 310 7.22 16.19 17.66
C LYS A 310 7.70 14.79 17.28
N LEU A 311 6.83 13.78 17.35
CA LEU A 311 7.14 12.40 16.94
C LEU A 311 7.58 12.34 15.49
N LEU A 312 6.82 12.96 14.58
CA LEU A 312 7.20 13.01 13.17
C LEU A 312 8.53 13.75 12.96
N ARG A 313 8.78 14.84 13.69
CA ARG A 313 10.05 15.58 13.61
C ARG A 313 11.26 14.79 14.14
N ALA A 314 11.09 13.99 15.19
CA ALA A 314 12.13 13.11 15.73
C ALA A 314 12.33 11.84 14.87
N SER A 315 11.31 11.45 14.10
CA SER A 315 11.32 10.21 13.32
C SER A 315 12.26 10.25 12.12
N SER A 316 12.65 9.06 11.65
CA SER A 316 13.33 8.90 10.36
C SER A 316 12.42 9.16 9.15
N TRP A 317 11.11 9.30 9.34
CA TRP A 317 10.16 9.62 8.26
C TRP A 317 10.16 11.10 7.87
N TRP A 318 10.72 11.97 8.71
CA TRP A 318 10.84 13.39 8.39
C TRP A 318 11.66 13.58 7.12
N PRO A 319 11.21 14.39 6.15
CA PRO A 319 11.98 14.65 4.94
C PRO A 319 13.32 15.29 5.31
N LYS A 320 14.40 14.51 5.17
CA LYS A 320 15.77 15.02 5.30
C LYS A 320 16.20 15.63 3.98
N GLU A 321 17.15 16.57 4.02
CA GLU A 321 17.78 17.07 2.81
C GLU A 321 18.60 15.93 2.19
N ASP A 322 17.97 15.10 1.36
CA ASP A 322 18.68 14.13 0.53
C ASP A 322 19.44 14.90 -0.56
N ALA A 323 20.62 15.37 -0.19
CA ALA A 323 21.50 16.15 -1.03
C ALA A 323 22.07 15.38 -2.24
N PHE A 324 21.75 14.10 -2.48
CA PHE A 324 22.53 13.30 -3.44
C PHE A 324 21.84 12.19 -4.24
N ARG A 325 20.51 12.02 -4.31
CA ARG A 325 19.94 10.90 -5.08
C ARG A 325 18.60 11.19 -5.76
N THR A 326 18.64 11.77 -6.98
CA THR A 326 17.92 11.37 -8.22
C THR A 326 17.91 12.53 -9.23
N VAL A 327 19.00 12.66 -9.99
CA VAL A 327 19.37 13.93 -10.66
C VAL A 327 18.52 14.27 -11.89
N ASP A 328 17.89 13.32 -12.60
CA ASP A 328 17.30 13.67 -13.91
C ASP A 328 15.78 13.92 -13.89
N ALA A 329 14.99 13.07 -13.23
CA ALA A 329 13.54 13.19 -13.23
C ALA A 329 13.05 14.29 -12.28
N GLU A 330 13.65 14.38 -11.10
CA GLU A 330 13.30 15.40 -10.09
C GLU A 330 13.70 16.80 -10.54
N GLU A 331 14.83 16.94 -11.25
CA GLU A 331 15.23 18.23 -11.82
C GLU A 331 14.23 18.71 -12.87
N LYS A 332 13.72 17.82 -13.72
CA LYS A 332 12.74 18.21 -14.74
C LYS A 332 11.43 18.67 -14.10
N GLU A 333 10.94 17.95 -13.09
CA GLU A 333 9.76 18.34 -12.32
C GLU A 333 9.97 19.65 -11.56
N MET A 334 11.17 19.83 -10.98
CA MET A 334 11.57 21.06 -10.29
C MET A 334 11.61 22.26 -11.25
N ARG A 335 12.22 22.11 -12.43
CA ARG A 335 12.27 23.17 -13.45
C ARG A 335 10.87 23.57 -13.90
N LYS A 336 10.02 22.58 -14.20
CA LYS A 336 8.61 22.83 -14.57
C LYS A 336 7.87 23.61 -13.48
N TRP A 337 8.05 23.25 -12.21
CA TRP A 337 7.44 23.97 -11.10
C TRP A 337 7.93 25.44 -11.00
N ILE A 338 9.23 25.66 -11.16
CA ILE A 338 9.83 27.01 -11.13
C ILE A 338 9.31 27.85 -12.31
N GLU A 339 9.19 27.26 -13.51
CA GLU A 339 8.64 27.92 -14.69
C GLU A 339 7.16 28.31 -14.48
N GLU A 340 6.35 27.43 -13.89
CA GLU A 340 4.92 27.66 -13.68
C GLU A 340 4.62 28.64 -12.53
N THR A 341 5.35 28.53 -11.42
CA THR A 341 5.01 29.24 -10.17
C THR A 341 5.98 30.37 -9.81
N GLY A 342 7.16 30.41 -10.42
CA GLY A 342 8.23 31.34 -10.04
C GLY A 342 8.83 31.07 -8.64
N THR A 343 8.52 29.93 -8.02
CA THR A 343 8.98 29.57 -6.66
C THR A 343 9.72 28.24 -6.67
N LEU A 344 10.54 27.99 -5.64
CA LEU A 344 11.11 26.65 -5.43
C LEU A 344 9.99 25.68 -5.00
N PRO A 345 10.06 24.41 -5.45
CA PRO A 345 9.06 23.44 -5.05
C PRO A 345 9.05 23.22 -3.54
N PRO A 346 7.86 23.13 -2.90
CA PRO A 346 7.76 22.86 -1.48
C PRO A 346 8.38 21.50 -1.17
N LYS A 347 9.21 21.45 -0.12
CA LYS A 347 9.83 20.21 0.37
C LYS A 347 8.77 19.37 1.11
N GLY A 348 8.92 18.04 1.08
CA GLY A 348 8.02 17.13 1.77
C GLY A 348 8.36 15.67 1.50
N SER A 349 7.82 14.77 2.34
CA SER A 349 7.95 13.32 2.14
C SER A 349 6.96 12.85 1.07
N ARG A 350 7.48 12.48 -0.12
CA ARG A 350 6.67 11.93 -1.23
C ARG A 350 5.91 10.66 -0.81
N VAL A 351 6.55 9.79 -0.02
CA VAL A 351 5.95 8.54 0.46
C VAL A 351 4.74 8.84 1.36
N ALA A 352 4.88 9.77 2.32
CA ALA A 352 3.78 10.16 3.18
C ALA A 352 2.63 10.84 2.39
N ALA A 353 2.97 11.67 1.40
CA ALA A 353 1.99 12.28 0.50
C ALA A 353 1.20 11.24 -0.28
N GLN A 354 1.87 10.20 -0.79
CA GLN A 354 1.24 9.11 -1.53
C GLN A 354 0.34 8.24 -0.65
N LEU A 355 0.77 7.92 0.59
CA LEU A 355 -0.05 7.19 1.56
C LEU A 355 -1.35 7.94 1.87
N LEU A 356 -1.24 9.23 2.21
CA LEU A 356 -2.39 10.07 2.49
C LEU A 356 -3.28 10.27 1.24
N GLY A 357 -2.66 10.46 0.08
CA GLY A 357 -3.34 10.55 -1.20
C GLY A 357 -4.12 9.29 -1.56
N PHE A 358 -3.59 8.10 -1.25
CA PHE A 358 -4.30 6.84 -1.44
C PHE A 358 -5.55 6.75 -0.55
N LYS A 359 -5.46 7.20 0.72
CA LYS A 359 -6.63 7.28 1.61
C LYS A 359 -7.68 8.25 1.10
N LEU A 360 -7.30 9.44 0.66
CA LEU A 360 -8.24 10.41 0.11
C LEU A 360 -8.91 9.89 -1.17
N ARG A 361 -8.17 9.20 -2.04
CA ARG A 361 -8.72 8.56 -3.23
C ARG A 361 -9.72 7.45 -2.91
N PHE A 362 -9.51 6.68 -1.85
CA PHE A 362 -10.45 5.65 -1.41
C PHE A 362 -11.85 6.22 -1.20
N TYR A 363 -11.98 7.36 -0.51
CA TYR A 363 -13.26 8.04 -0.28
C TYR A 363 -13.90 8.66 -1.52
N SER A 364 -13.16 8.80 -2.62
CA SER A 364 -13.68 9.21 -3.94
C SER A 364 -13.93 8.03 -4.88
N SER A 365 -13.53 6.82 -4.49
CA SER A 365 -13.61 5.63 -5.33
C SER A 365 -15.01 5.01 -5.33
N ARG A 366 -15.35 4.30 -6.42
CA ARG A 366 -16.59 3.51 -6.50
C ARG A 366 -16.59 2.27 -5.60
N ALA A 367 -15.45 1.93 -5.00
CA ALA A 367 -15.32 0.78 -4.11
C ALA A 367 -15.84 1.06 -2.68
N ARG A 368 -16.20 2.32 -2.38
CA ARG A 368 -16.67 2.74 -1.07
C ARG A 368 -18.11 2.27 -0.80
N ALA A 369 -18.39 1.90 0.45
CA ALA A 369 -19.77 1.70 0.89
C ALA A 369 -20.47 3.05 1.10
N LYS A 370 -21.81 3.05 1.14
CA LYS A 370 -22.62 4.25 1.44
C LYS A 370 -22.32 4.85 2.82
N SER A 371 -21.81 4.04 3.75
CA SER A 371 -21.34 4.45 5.08
C SER A 371 -19.96 5.10 5.09
N ASP A 372 -19.16 4.91 4.03
CA ASP A 372 -17.76 5.33 3.98
C ASP A 372 -17.67 6.80 3.56
N VAL A 373 -18.09 7.67 4.48
CA VAL A 373 -18.00 9.13 4.34
C VAL A 373 -16.59 9.56 4.74
N LEU A 374 -16.03 10.50 3.96
CA LEU A 374 -14.72 11.09 4.24
C LEU A 374 -14.73 11.77 5.62
N PRO A 375 -13.88 11.35 6.58
CA PRO A 375 -13.78 12.03 7.87
C PRO A 375 -13.07 13.37 7.73
N ASP A 376 -13.65 14.44 8.28
CA ASP A 376 -13.06 15.79 8.26
C ASP A 376 -11.66 15.82 8.88
N ASN A 377 -11.43 15.01 9.92
CA ASN A 377 -10.14 14.89 10.60
C ASN A 377 -8.99 14.52 9.66
N LEU A 378 -9.26 13.78 8.58
CA LEU A 378 -8.25 13.43 7.59
C LEU A 378 -7.81 14.66 6.77
N ILE A 379 -8.75 15.56 6.47
CA ILE A 379 -8.47 16.84 5.79
C ILE A 379 -7.75 17.80 6.75
N TYR A 380 -8.18 17.87 8.01
CA TYR A 380 -7.50 18.68 9.02
C TYR A 380 -6.06 18.21 9.24
N LEU A 381 -5.83 16.89 9.26
CA LEU A 381 -4.50 16.32 9.33
C LEU A 381 -3.67 16.69 8.09
N ALA A 382 -4.24 16.57 6.89
CA ALA A 382 -3.55 16.96 5.65
C ALA A 382 -3.08 18.43 5.69
N ALA A 383 -3.96 19.34 6.09
CA ALA A 383 -3.62 20.76 6.24
C ALA A 383 -2.52 20.99 7.28
N LEU A 384 -2.56 20.27 8.40
CA LEU A 384 -1.52 20.33 9.42
C LEU A 384 -0.16 19.83 8.92
N LEU A 385 -0.14 18.66 8.26
CA LEU A 385 1.11 18.08 7.74
C LEU A 385 1.74 18.96 6.65
N ILE A 386 0.92 19.65 5.87
CA ILE A 386 1.37 20.68 4.92
C ILE A 386 1.98 21.87 5.66
N LYS A 387 1.24 22.46 6.62
CA LYS A 387 1.69 23.64 7.39
C LYS A 387 3.01 23.42 8.12
N VAL A 388 3.22 22.23 8.69
CA VAL A 388 4.45 21.90 9.43
C VAL A 388 5.60 21.51 8.49
N GLY A 389 5.32 21.26 7.20
CA GLY A 389 6.32 20.91 6.18
C GLY A 389 6.66 19.43 6.10
N PHE A 390 5.81 18.54 6.63
CA PHE A 390 6.02 17.09 6.53
C PHE A 390 5.65 16.56 5.15
N ILE A 391 4.55 17.08 4.57
CA ILE A 391 4.05 16.74 3.23
C ILE A 391 3.97 18.03 2.41
N SER A 392 4.25 17.95 1.11
CA SER A 392 4.09 19.09 0.21
C SER A 392 2.70 19.09 -0.43
N LEU A 393 2.10 20.28 -0.61
CA LEU A 393 0.84 20.38 -1.37
C LEU A 393 1.05 19.85 -2.80
N ARG A 394 2.20 20.09 -3.42
CA ARG A 394 2.53 19.62 -4.77
C ARG A 394 2.36 18.11 -4.91
N ASP A 395 2.85 17.34 -3.94
CA ASP A 395 2.82 15.88 -4.01
C ASP A 395 1.43 15.33 -3.63
N LEU A 396 0.68 16.01 -2.74
CA LEU A 396 -0.67 15.59 -2.36
C LEU A 396 -1.75 15.98 -3.40
N TYR A 397 -1.59 17.13 -4.05
CA TYR A 397 -2.62 17.74 -4.91
C TYR A 397 -3.13 16.84 -6.05
N PRO A 398 -2.28 16.08 -6.78
CA PRO A 398 -2.73 15.15 -7.82
C PRO A 398 -3.61 14.00 -7.29
N HIS A 399 -3.62 13.76 -5.98
CA HIS A 399 -4.44 12.73 -5.36
C HIS A 399 -5.81 13.23 -4.90
N LEU A 400 -6.04 14.54 -4.89
CA LEU A 400 -7.29 15.13 -4.39
C LEU A 400 -8.42 15.04 -5.42
N TRP A 401 -9.60 14.67 -4.93
CA TRP A 401 -10.84 14.82 -5.67
C TRP A 401 -11.36 16.27 -5.57
N ARG A 402 -11.90 16.86 -6.64
CA ARG A 402 -12.10 16.40 -8.01
C ARG A 402 -10.89 16.81 -8.92
N PRO A 403 -10.53 16.08 -10.00
CA PRO A 403 -9.46 16.50 -10.92
C PRO A 403 -9.67 17.90 -11.52
N ASP A 404 -8.59 18.62 -11.83
CA ASP A 404 -8.62 20.01 -12.33
C ASP A 404 -9.56 20.17 -13.54
N ASP A 405 -9.50 19.24 -14.50
CA ASP A 405 -10.27 19.27 -15.76
C ASP A 405 -11.79 19.25 -15.55
N SER A 406 -12.25 18.82 -14.38
CA SER A 406 -13.68 18.67 -14.07
C SER A 406 -14.19 19.73 -13.08
N MET A 407 -13.34 20.67 -12.68
CA MET A 407 -13.70 21.80 -11.82
C MET A 407 -14.65 22.80 -12.50
N ASP A 408 -14.62 22.90 -13.83
CA ASP A 408 -15.54 23.78 -14.56
C ASP A 408 -17.00 23.30 -14.46
N ALA A 409 -17.24 21.99 -14.47
CA ALA A 409 -18.58 21.43 -14.25
C ALA A 409 -19.08 21.73 -12.82
N LEU A 410 -18.21 21.62 -11.82
CA LEU A 410 -18.54 21.98 -10.43
C LEU A 410 -18.86 23.49 -10.32
N LYS A 411 -18.11 24.33 -11.03
CA LYS A 411 -18.36 25.77 -11.10
C LYS A 411 -19.75 26.07 -11.64
N GLU A 412 -20.15 25.45 -12.74
CA GLU A 412 -21.48 25.64 -13.33
C GLU A 412 -22.60 25.17 -12.40
N GLU A 413 -22.47 23.98 -11.83
CA GLU A 413 -23.43 23.43 -10.86
C GLU A 413 -23.61 24.37 -9.67
N LYS A 414 -22.50 24.83 -9.08
CA LYS A 414 -22.54 25.68 -7.89
C LYS A 414 -22.98 27.11 -8.17
N LEU A 415 -22.66 27.65 -9.35
CA LEU A 415 -23.19 28.94 -9.78
C LEU A 415 -24.71 28.88 -9.99
N LYS A 416 -25.22 27.77 -10.52
CA LYS A 416 -26.67 27.52 -10.63
C LYS A 416 -27.31 27.40 -9.25
N GLU A 417 -26.73 26.61 -8.35
CA GLU A 417 -27.20 26.48 -6.96
C GLU A 417 -27.26 27.86 -6.27
N LYS A 418 -26.23 28.69 -6.45
CA LYS A 418 -26.19 30.06 -5.94
C LYS A 418 -27.26 30.94 -6.58
N ALA A 419 -27.44 30.90 -7.90
CA ALA A 419 -28.46 31.68 -8.60
C ALA A 419 -29.89 31.29 -8.17
N ASP A 420 -30.13 29.99 -7.94
CA ASP A 420 -31.40 29.49 -7.42
C ASP A 420 -31.62 29.91 -5.96
N ARG A 421 -30.57 29.89 -5.13
CA ARG A 421 -30.61 30.42 -3.76
C ARG A 421 -30.88 31.93 -3.74
N GLU A 422 -30.24 32.70 -4.61
CA GLU A 422 -30.47 34.14 -4.75
C GLU A 422 -31.88 34.43 -5.27
N ARG A 423 -32.38 33.65 -6.23
CA ARG A 423 -33.76 33.76 -6.72
C ARG A 423 -34.76 33.48 -5.59
N ALA A 424 -34.50 32.46 -4.77
CA ALA A 424 -35.33 32.14 -3.61
C ALA A 424 -35.26 33.22 -2.51
N ALA A 425 -34.10 33.86 -2.33
CA ALA A 425 -33.89 34.91 -1.34
C ALA A 425 -34.47 36.29 -1.74
N ARG A 426 -34.76 36.51 -3.03
CA ARG A 426 -35.42 37.75 -3.48
C ARG A 426 -36.85 37.82 -2.92
N PRO A 427 -37.29 38.99 -2.42
CA PRO A 427 -38.68 39.16 -1.97
C PRO A 427 -39.65 38.81 -3.11
N GLY A 428 -40.44 37.74 -2.93
CA GLY A 428 -41.38 37.22 -3.93
C GLY A 428 -40.83 36.14 -4.89
N GLY A 429 -39.57 35.71 -4.75
CA GLY A 429 -38.94 34.69 -5.61
C GLY A 429 -38.89 33.27 -5.02
N GLY A 430 -39.21 33.10 -3.73
CA GLY A 430 -39.48 31.79 -3.15
C GLY A 430 -40.83 31.27 -3.61
N ILE A 431 -40.88 30.01 -4.08
CA ILE A 431 -42.14 29.32 -4.34
C ILE A 431 -42.83 29.14 -2.98
N ASN A 432 -43.78 30.03 -2.65
CA ASN A 432 -44.54 29.93 -1.42
C ASN A 432 -45.31 28.60 -1.42
N ALA A 433 -44.98 27.69 -0.51
CA ALA A 433 -45.71 26.43 -0.32
C ALA A 433 -47.22 26.67 -0.10
N LEU A 434 -47.58 27.85 0.44
CA LEU A 434 -48.96 28.31 0.61
C LEU A 434 -49.70 28.57 -0.73
N MET A 435 -48.98 28.85 -1.81
CA MET A 435 -49.54 29.14 -3.14
C MET A 435 -49.66 27.87 -4.01
N MET A 436 -48.93 26.80 -3.64
CA MET A 436 -49.02 25.47 -4.26
C MET A 436 -50.04 24.56 -3.56
N ALA A 437 -50.45 24.89 -2.34
CA ALA A 437 -51.61 24.28 -1.69
C ALA A 437 -52.88 24.83 -2.35
N GLY A 438 -53.36 24.16 -3.40
CA GLY A 438 -54.63 24.47 -4.04
C GLY A 438 -55.78 24.49 -3.02
N ALA A 439 -56.75 25.39 -3.24
CA ALA A 439 -57.93 25.56 -2.40
C ALA A 439 -58.65 24.22 -2.17
N LEU A 440 -58.67 23.75 -0.92
CA LEU A 440 -59.57 22.69 -0.48
C LEU A 440 -61.00 23.16 -0.70
N SER A 441 -61.84 22.30 -1.29
CA SER A 441 -63.26 22.53 -1.50
C SER A 441 -63.97 22.77 -0.16
N ASP A 442 -64.69 23.89 -0.09
CA ASP A 442 -65.48 24.36 1.06
C ASP A 442 -66.78 23.54 1.19
N ASP A 443 -66.76 22.51 2.03
CA ASP A 443 -67.93 21.65 2.31
C ASP A 443 -68.83 22.30 3.38
N THR A 444 -69.75 23.14 2.92
CA THR A 444 -70.94 23.54 3.68
C THR A 444 -72.21 23.12 2.93
N LEU A 445 -72.87 22.03 3.38
CA LEU A 445 -74.32 21.81 3.55
C LEU A 445 -74.70 20.29 3.62
N PRO A 446 -75.84 19.88 4.23
CA PRO A 446 -75.91 18.69 5.08
C PRO A 446 -76.85 17.52 4.63
N ILE A 447 -76.58 16.31 5.20
CA ILE A 447 -77.53 15.21 5.63
C ILE A 447 -78.14 14.32 4.51
N PRO A 448 -78.47 12.99 4.70
CA PRO A 448 -78.77 12.25 5.95
C PRO A 448 -78.13 10.87 6.19
N ARG A 449 -78.26 10.52 7.49
CA ARG A 449 -78.05 9.26 8.20
C ARG A 449 -78.68 8.01 7.55
N ILE A 450 -77.91 6.92 7.51
CA ILE A 450 -78.39 5.55 7.79
C ILE A 450 -77.45 4.92 8.83
N ARG A 451 -78.05 4.10 9.70
CA ARG A 451 -77.74 3.85 11.11
C ARG A 451 -77.30 2.40 11.31
N GLU A 452 -76.30 2.21 12.19
CA GLU A 452 -75.91 1.00 12.97
C GLU A 452 -75.42 -0.21 12.13
N SER A 453 -74.44 -1.03 12.54
CA SER A 453 -74.09 -1.53 13.87
C SER A 453 -72.66 -2.11 13.92
N GLU A 454 -72.18 -2.28 15.16
CA GLU A 454 -70.88 -2.75 15.67
C GLU A 454 -70.35 -4.09 15.10
N THR A 455 -69.03 -4.27 15.01
CA THR A 455 -68.22 -5.24 15.82
C THR A 455 -66.86 -5.63 15.19
N ARG A 456 -65.81 -5.41 15.99
CA ARG A 456 -64.57 -6.19 16.27
C ARG A 456 -63.93 -7.16 15.23
N SER A 457 -62.61 -6.94 15.09
CA SER A 457 -61.48 -7.90 15.06
C SER A 457 -61.48 -9.10 14.10
N ALA A 458 -60.43 -9.19 13.28
CA ALA A 458 -59.49 -10.32 13.11
C ALA A 458 -59.05 -10.50 11.64
N THR A 459 -57.73 -10.43 11.40
CA THR A 459 -57.05 -11.11 10.29
C THR A 459 -57.15 -12.63 10.49
N PRO A 460 -57.12 -13.51 9.45
CA PRO A 460 -55.88 -13.74 8.67
C PRO A 460 -56.02 -14.15 7.17
N GLY A 461 -54.97 -13.85 6.40
CA GLY A 461 -54.33 -14.61 5.31
C GLY A 461 -55.13 -15.25 4.17
N LYS A 462 -54.75 -14.97 2.90
CA LYS A 462 -53.85 -15.82 2.08
C LYS A 462 -53.68 -15.25 0.65
N ASP A 463 -52.50 -15.54 0.11
CA ASP A 463 -51.86 -15.05 -1.12
C ASP A 463 -52.59 -15.33 -2.44
N GLN A 464 -52.41 -14.43 -3.41
CA GLN A 464 -52.10 -14.84 -4.79
C GLN A 464 -51.40 -13.71 -5.58
N GLU A 465 -50.19 -14.03 -6.03
CA GLU A 465 -49.38 -13.27 -6.99
C GLU A 465 -50.12 -13.04 -8.31
N THR A 466 -49.98 -11.86 -8.89
CA THR A 466 -49.78 -11.72 -10.34
C THR A 466 -48.82 -10.59 -10.63
N ASP A 467 -47.75 -10.99 -11.30
CA ASP A 467 -46.59 -10.23 -11.75
C ASP A 467 -46.92 -9.46 -13.04
N LYS A 468 -46.58 -8.16 -13.07
CA LYS A 468 -46.16 -7.40 -14.27
C LYS A 468 -45.66 -6.00 -13.90
N SER A 469 -44.33 -5.93 -13.71
CA SER A 469 -43.37 -4.91 -14.17
C SER A 469 -43.92 -3.78 -15.06
N THR A 470 -43.50 -2.51 -14.95
CA THR A 470 -42.13 -2.03 -15.20
C THR A 470 -41.96 -0.54 -14.84
N GLY A 471 -40.82 -0.18 -14.23
CA GLY A 471 -40.19 1.13 -14.45
C GLY A 471 -40.00 2.06 -13.25
N ALA A 472 -39.38 1.63 -12.15
CA ALA A 472 -38.87 2.55 -11.11
C ALA A 472 -37.83 1.89 -10.16
N LYS A 473 -36.87 1.12 -10.69
CA LYS A 473 -35.78 0.55 -9.88
C LYS A 473 -34.46 0.61 -10.64
N THR A 474 -33.94 1.83 -10.83
CA THR A 474 -32.55 2.02 -11.29
C THR A 474 -31.86 3.25 -10.70
N GLU A 475 -32.44 3.94 -9.72
CA GLU A 475 -31.82 5.12 -9.09
C GLU A 475 -31.39 4.91 -7.62
N GLU A 476 -31.77 3.80 -6.97
CA GLU A 476 -31.41 3.57 -5.55
C GLU A 476 -29.98 3.03 -5.33
N ASP A 477 -29.29 2.59 -6.39
CA ASP A 477 -27.95 1.98 -6.32
C ASP A 477 -26.79 2.93 -6.71
N GLU A 478 -27.06 4.19 -7.08
CA GLU A 478 -25.99 5.15 -7.35
C GLU A 478 -25.44 5.76 -6.05
N LEU A 479 -24.15 5.55 -5.79
CA LEU A 479 -23.44 6.19 -4.68
C LEU A 479 -23.51 7.72 -4.84
N PRO A 480 -23.74 8.50 -3.76
CA PRO A 480 -23.72 9.95 -3.82
C PRO A 480 -22.40 10.48 -4.40
N GLU A 481 -22.41 11.66 -5.00
CA GLU A 481 -21.16 12.29 -5.44
C GLU A 481 -20.19 12.46 -4.25
N PRO A 482 -18.89 12.20 -4.43
CA PRO A 482 -17.91 12.41 -3.37
C PRO A 482 -17.81 13.88 -2.97
N SER A 483 -17.49 14.13 -1.71
CA SER A 483 -17.28 15.49 -1.20
C SER A 483 -16.13 16.21 -1.91
N ASP A 484 -16.25 17.53 -2.05
CA ASP A 484 -15.28 18.40 -2.70
C ASP A 484 -13.98 18.53 -1.86
N GLN A 485 -13.10 17.52 -1.94
CA GLN A 485 -11.90 17.44 -1.08
C GLN A 485 -10.98 18.66 -1.25
N LYS A 486 -10.83 19.19 -2.47
CA LYS A 486 -10.05 20.42 -2.73
C LYS A 486 -10.60 21.63 -1.97
N VAL A 487 -11.92 21.78 -1.89
CA VAL A 487 -12.55 22.89 -1.18
C VAL A 487 -12.45 22.69 0.34
N MET A 488 -12.65 21.46 0.81
CA MET A 488 -12.45 21.13 2.23
C MET A 488 -11.01 21.42 2.66
N LEU A 489 -10.02 21.00 1.85
CA LEU A 489 -8.61 21.26 2.12
C LEU A 489 -8.31 22.76 2.09
N LEU A 490 -8.85 23.52 1.13
CA LEU A 490 -8.69 24.97 1.08
C LEU A 490 -9.18 25.65 2.36
N LYS A 491 -10.38 25.29 2.85
CA LYS A 491 -10.91 25.80 4.13
C LYS A 491 -9.96 25.52 5.28
N SER A 492 -9.46 24.29 5.38
CA SER A 492 -8.52 23.89 6.45
C SER A 492 -7.15 24.57 6.34
N LEU A 493 -6.63 24.78 5.12
CA LEU A 493 -5.37 25.49 4.87
C LEU A 493 -5.49 26.97 5.27
N LEU A 494 -6.62 27.61 4.97
CA LEU A 494 -6.88 28.99 5.43
C LEU A 494 -7.05 29.04 6.95
N ALA A 495 -7.74 28.06 7.55
CA ALA A 495 -7.93 27.99 9.00
C ALA A 495 -6.61 27.86 9.78
N ILE A 496 -5.65 27.09 9.25
CA ILE A 496 -4.34 26.87 9.86
C ILE A 496 -3.28 27.93 9.48
N GLY A 497 -3.62 28.85 8.57
CA GLY A 497 -2.72 29.92 8.12
C GLY A 497 -1.62 29.44 7.17
N ALA A 498 -1.88 28.42 6.35
CA ALA A 498 -1.00 28.00 5.24
C ALA A 498 -1.30 28.84 3.99
N LEU A 499 -0.83 30.10 4.00
CA LEU A 499 -1.18 31.09 2.97
C LEU A 499 -0.66 30.75 1.56
N PRO A 500 0.62 30.38 1.35
CA PRO A 500 1.11 30.06 0.00
C PRO A 500 0.31 28.93 -0.67
N GLU A 501 -0.01 27.89 0.10
CA GLU A 501 -0.73 26.71 -0.37
C GLU A 501 -2.20 27.00 -0.65
N SER A 502 -2.86 27.79 0.20
CA SER A 502 -4.24 28.22 -0.04
C SER A 502 -4.35 29.17 -1.23
N LEU A 503 -3.41 30.10 -1.38
CA LEU A 503 -3.34 31.02 -2.53
C LEU A 503 -3.08 30.28 -3.84
N PHE A 504 -2.27 29.22 -3.83
CA PHE A 504 -2.08 28.36 -5.00
C PHE A 504 -3.42 27.79 -5.50
N ILE A 505 -4.26 27.26 -4.60
CA ILE A 505 -5.59 26.73 -4.97
C ILE A 505 -6.52 27.85 -5.45
N LEU A 506 -6.56 28.99 -4.76
CA LEU A 506 -7.39 30.14 -5.13
C LEU A 506 -6.99 30.76 -6.47
N SER A 507 -5.69 30.79 -6.79
CA SER A 507 -5.19 31.32 -8.06
C SER A 507 -5.63 30.47 -9.26
N LYS A 508 -5.74 29.15 -9.08
CA LYS A 508 -6.27 28.22 -10.08
C LYS A 508 -7.79 28.35 -10.22
N PHE A 509 -8.50 28.55 -9.11
CA PHE A 509 -9.97 28.61 -9.09
C PHE A 509 -10.51 29.85 -8.38
N PRO A 510 -10.39 31.06 -8.97
CA PRO A 510 -10.80 32.31 -8.32
C PRO A 510 -12.30 32.35 -8.00
N TRP A 511 -13.11 31.66 -8.79
CA TRP A 511 -14.57 31.57 -8.65
C TRP A 511 -15.02 30.92 -7.33
N LEU A 512 -14.15 30.17 -6.65
CA LEU A 512 -14.46 29.55 -5.36
C LEU A 512 -14.89 30.61 -4.33
N MET A 513 -14.23 31.77 -4.34
CA MET A 513 -14.56 32.87 -3.44
C MET A 513 -15.98 33.36 -3.66
N ASP A 514 -16.53 33.30 -4.87
CA ASP A 514 -17.88 33.77 -5.19
C ASP A 514 -18.98 32.78 -4.79
N VAL A 515 -18.67 31.49 -4.89
CA VAL A 515 -19.60 30.38 -4.73
C VAL A 515 -19.76 29.96 -3.27
N TYR A 516 -18.65 29.87 -2.53
CA TYR A 516 -18.68 29.38 -1.14
C TYR A 516 -18.76 30.56 -0.17
N PRO A 517 -19.90 30.78 0.52
CA PRO A 517 -20.12 31.97 1.35
C PRO A 517 -19.26 32.00 2.62
N GLU A 518 -18.74 30.84 3.04
CA GLU A 518 -17.91 30.71 4.25
C GLU A 518 -16.44 31.10 4.01
N LEU A 519 -15.95 31.06 2.76
CA LEU A 519 -14.52 31.33 2.47
C LEU A 519 -14.05 32.75 2.87
N PRO A 520 -14.85 33.82 2.64
CA PRO A 520 -14.50 35.17 3.09
C PRO A 520 -14.18 35.24 4.58
N GLU A 521 -14.91 34.53 5.46
CA GLU A 521 -14.69 34.57 6.92
C GLU A 521 -13.26 34.15 7.30
N PHE A 522 -12.69 33.15 6.60
CA PHE A 522 -11.31 32.73 6.83
C PHE A 522 -10.29 33.80 6.40
N ILE A 523 -10.53 34.44 5.25
CA ILE A 523 -9.69 35.54 4.75
C ILE A 523 -9.76 36.73 5.69
N HIS A 524 -10.96 37.08 6.16
CA HIS A 524 -11.19 38.17 7.10
C HIS A 524 -10.48 37.94 8.43
N ARG A 525 -10.53 36.72 8.99
CA ARG A 525 -9.73 36.36 10.18
C ARG A 525 -8.24 36.63 9.98
N ILE A 526 -7.68 36.27 8.83
CA ILE A 526 -6.27 36.51 8.50
C ILE A 526 -6.02 38.02 8.40
N LEU A 527 -6.88 38.76 7.71
CA LEU A 527 -6.77 40.22 7.56
C LEU A 527 -6.82 40.96 8.91
N HIS A 528 -7.72 40.58 9.81
CA HIS A 528 -7.78 41.13 11.16
C HIS A 528 -6.46 40.93 11.91
N HIS A 529 -5.85 39.75 11.77
CA HIS A 529 -4.54 39.49 12.36
C HIS A 529 -3.45 40.36 11.72
N CYS A 530 -3.42 40.47 10.39
CA CYS A 530 -2.46 41.31 9.67
C CYS A 530 -2.53 42.79 10.09
N LEU A 531 -3.74 43.32 10.30
CA LEU A 531 -4.00 44.72 10.65
C LEU A 531 -3.96 45.00 12.16
N GLY A 532 -3.99 43.96 12.99
CA GLY A 532 -4.21 44.08 14.43
C GLY A 532 -3.23 45.01 15.14
N LYS A 533 -1.95 45.00 14.76
CA LYS A 533 -0.92 45.87 15.38
C LYS A 533 -1.16 47.36 15.08
N VAL A 534 -1.30 47.72 13.80
CA VAL A 534 -1.55 49.10 13.37
C VAL A 534 -2.86 49.61 13.95
N TYR A 535 -3.93 48.80 13.85
CA TYR A 535 -5.24 49.15 14.37
C TYR A 535 -5.23 49.36 15.90
N SER A 536 -4.55 48.50 16.65
CA SER A 536 -4.45 48.62 18.11
C SER A 536 -3.77 49.92 18.56
N SER A 537 -2.79 50.41 17.79
CA SER A 537 -2.10 51.68 18.10
C SER A 537 -2.96 52.92 17.87
N LEU A 538 -3.96 52.83 17.00
CA LEU A 538 -4.85 53.93 16.63
C LEU A 538 -6.17 53.91 17.40
N ARG A 539 -6.43 52.83 18.16
CA ARG A 539 -7.69 52.64 18.87
C ARG A 539 -7.85 53.71 19.96
N PRO A 540 -8.93 54.50 19.97
CA PRO A 540 -9.12 55.57 20.97
C PRO A 540 -9.25 55.09 22.41
N LEU A 541 -9.60 53.81 22.61
CA LEU A 541 -9.80 53.18 23.91
C LEU A 541 -8.69 52.16 24.19
N PRO A 542 -7.95 52.26 25.30
CA PRO A 542 -7.08 51.19 25.77
C PRO A 542 -7.91 49.95 26.13
N SER A 543 -7.47 48.79 25.61
CA SER A 543 -7.90 47.41 25.89
C SER A 543 -9.38 47.16 26.23
N VAL A 544 -10.13 46.67 25.23
CA VAL A 544 -11.41 45.97 25.40
C VAL A 544 -11.28 44.75 26.34
N GLU A 545 -10.06 44.26 26.59
CA GLU A 545 -9.78 43.19 27.54
C GLU A 545 -10.26 43.53 28.96
N VAL A 546 -10.18 44.78 29.40
CA VAL A 546 -10.71 45.24 30.71
C VAL A 546 -12.25 45.24 30.71
N LEU A 547 -12.88 45.46 29.56
CA LEU A 547 -14.34 45.40 29.40
C LEU A 547 -14.87 43.96 29.24
N LYS A 548 -14.01 43.02 28.85
CA LYS A 548 -14.29 41.57 28.82
C LYS A 548 -14.13 40.91 30.20
N GLU A 549 -13.75 41.65 31.24
CA GLU A 549 -13.71 41.14 32.61
C GLU A 549 -15.09 40.63 33.04
N GLN A 550 -15.08 39.46 33.66
CA GLN A 550 -16.30 38.74 33.99
C GLN A 550 -17.08 39.49 35.06
N LYS A 551 -18.27 40.01 34.71
CA LYS A 551 -19.11 40.74 35.66
C LYS A 551 -19.53 39.83 36.81
N GLN A 552 -19.46 40.36 38.04
CA GLN A 552 -19.95 39.64 39.21
C GLN A 552 -21.47 39.50 39.14
N ILE A 553 -21.97 38.30 39.42
CA ILE A 553 -23.38 37.95 39.43
C ILE A 553 -23.92 37.93 40.86
N LEU A 554 -25.25 37.99 41.00
CA LEU A 554 -25.91 37.84 42.28
C LEU A 554 -25.60 36.46 42.89
N ASN A 555 -25.09 36.42 44.12
CA ASN A 555 -24.90 35.16 44.83
C ASN A 555 -26.27 34.58 45.23
N HIS A 556 -26.48 33.28 45.03
CA HIS A 556 -27.74 32.60 45.41
C HIS A 556 -27.95 32.59 46.94
N ASP A 557 -26.87 32.68 47.74
CA ASP A 557 -26.95 32.83 49.19
C ASP A 557 -26.75 34.30 49.62
N GLN A 558 -27.85 34.91 50.08
CA GLN A 558 -27.90 36.28 50.63
C GLN A 558 -28.04 36.30 52.17
N SER A 559 -27.82 35.16 52.84
CA SER A 559 -27.93 35.09 54.30
C SER A 559 -26.87 35.95 55.01
N GLY A 560 -27.30 36.70 56.03
CA GLY A 560 -26.42 37.56 56.84
C GLY A 560 -25.98 38.88 56.21
N VAL A 561 -26.53 39.27 55.05
CA VAL A 561 -26.18 40.53 54.39
C VAL A 561 -27.02 41.70 54.97
N PRO A 562 -26.41 42.85 55.33
CA PRO A 562 -27.14 44.01 55.83
C PRO A 562 -28.20 44.52 54.84
N LYS A 563 -29.35 45.00 55.33
CA LYS A 563 -30.40 45.60 54.48
C LYS A 563 -29.80 46.73 53.62
N GLY A 564 -29.91 46.59 52.30
CA GLY A 564 -29.37 47.55 51.32
C GLY A 564 -28.07 47.12 50.64
N GLN A 565 -27.46 45.99 51.04
CA GLN A 565 -26.31 45.39 50.36
C GLN A 565 -26.68 44.06 49.72
N ILE A 566 -26.02 43.75 48.60
CA ILE A 566 -26.21 42.54 47.81
C ILE A 566 -24.87 41.81 47.75
N ARG A 567 -24.84 40.53 48.12
CA ARG A 567 -23.65 39.69 47.96
C ARG A 567 -23.49 39.32 46.49
N LEU A 568 -22.38 39.72 45.89
CA LEU A 568 -22.01 39.34 44.53
C LEU A 568 -21.03 38.16 44.56
N ALA A 569 -21.09 37.29 43.56
CA ALA A 569 -20.16 36.19 43.33
C ALA A 569 -19.58 36.31 41.91
N GLN A 570 -18.38 35.77 41.69
CA GLN A 570 -17.86 35.66 40.33
C GLN A 570 -18.72 34.70 39.51
N ALA A 571 -19.03 35.06 38.26
CA ALA A 571 -19.75 34.15 37.39
C ALA A 571 -18.86 32.93 37.06
N PRO A 572 -19.43 31.72 36.87
CA PRO A 572 -18.66 30.55 36.47
C PRO A 572 -17.89 30.83 35.17
N PRO A 573 -16.61 30.46 35.07
CA PRO A 573 -15.84 30.67 33.85
C PRO A 573 -16.51 29.94 32.68
N ARG A 574 -16.55 30.59 31.51
CA ARG A 574 -17.07 29.96 30.28
C ARG A 574 -16.20 28.77 29.92
N ARG A 575 -16.85 27.69 29.48
CA ARG A 575 -16.14 26.48 29.05
C ARG A 575 -15.52 26.75 27.69
N VAL A 576 -14.21 26.57 27.56
CA VAL A 576 -13.50 26.70 26.28
C VAL A 576 -13.17 25.31 25.74
N LEU A 577 -13.69 24.98 24.56
CA LEU A 577 -13.40 23.73 23.85
C LEU A 577 -12.47 23.97 22.66
N ARG A 578 -11.54 23.03 22.43
CA ARG A 578 -10.68 23.05 21.25
C ARG A 578 -11.34 22.33 20.09
N TRP A 579 -11.22 22.89 18.89
CA TRP A 579 -11.77 22.29 17.66
C TRP A 579 -11.01 22.74 16.41
N ALA A 580 -11.34 22.16 15.24
CA ALA A 580 -10.65 22.39 13.97
C ALA A 580 -11.26 23.48 13.07
N GLN A 581 -12.26 24.22 13.56
CA GLN A 581 -12.89 25.33 12.83
C GLN A 581 -12.46 26.68 13.41
N LEU A 582 -12.88 27.77 12.75
CA LEU A 582 -12.62 29.14 13.20
C LEU A 582 -13.13 29.35 14.63
N ASP A 583 -12.56 30.29 15.37
CA ASP A 583 -13.00 30.61 16.73
C ASP A 583 -14.47 31.04 16.73
N LYS A 584 -15.26 30.53 17.69
CA LYS A 584 -16.65 30.93 17.90
C LYS A 584 -16.90 31.23 19.37
N GLU A 585 -17.36 32.44 19.66
CA GLU A 585 -17.76 32.88 20.99
C GLU A 585 -19.28 32.63 21.19
N ASP A 586 -19.71 32.36 22.42
CA ASP A 586 -21.13 32.36 22.84
C ASP A 586 -22.06 31.35 22.11
N THR A 587 -21.58 30.13 21.89
CA THR A 587 -22.38 29.09 21.20
C THR A 587 -23.30 28.34 22.18
N ASN A 588 -24.61 28.28 21.88
CA ASN A 588 -25.77 27.51 22.43
C ASN A 588 -25.90 27.23 23.95
N ASP A 589 -24.83 27.29 24.74
CA ASP A 589 -24.73 26.96 26.18
C ASP A 589 -23.58 27.74 26.89
N GLY A 590 -23.19 28.91 26.37
CA GLY A 590 -22.06 29.68 26.93
C GLY A 590 -20.70 28.96 26.81
N THR A 591 -20.57 28.08 25.81
CA THR A 591 -19.32 27.42 25.46
C THR A 591 -18.63 28.20 24.35
N ASP A 592 -17.37 28.51 24.56
CA ASP A 592 -16.52 29.16 23.57
C ASP A 592 -15.68 28.07 22.87
N TYR A 593 -15.57 28.15 21.55
CA TYR A 593 -14.76 27.24 20.76
C TYR A 593 -13.53 27.96 20.24
N ARG A 594 -12.36 27.37 20.50
CA ARG A 594 -11.05 27.89 20.08
C ARG A 594 -10.35 26.90 19.15
N PHE A 595 -9.75 27.43 18.10
CA PHE A 595 -8.98 26.66 17.14
C PHE A 595 -7.85 25.89 17.86
N TYR A 596 -7.69 24.61 17.53
CA TYR A 596 -6.81 23.70 18.27
C TYR A 596 -5.31 24.01 18.11
N TRP A 597 -4.93 24.57 16.97
CA TRP A 597 -3.55 24.88 16.63
C TRP A 597 -3.23 26.32 17.03
N ASP A 598 -2.45 26.46 18.10
CA ASP A 598 -2.15 27.75 18.72
C ASP A 598 -1.24 28.60 17.80
N ASP A 599 -0.33 27.97 17.06
CA ASP A 599 0.72 28.60 16.23
C ASP A 599 0.25 28.86 14.78
N TRP A 600 -1.03 29.17 14.57
CA TRP A 600 -1.59 29.32 13.21
C TRP A 600 -1.06 30.57 12.50
N ALA A 601 -0.73 31.60 13.29
CA ALA A 601 -0.33 32.92 12.83
C ALA A 601 1.17 33.05 12.48
N ASP A 602 2.01 32.04 12.75
CA ASP A 602 3.48 32.14 12.63
C ASP A 602 3.99 32.61 11.27
N ASN A 603 3.29 32.25 10.19
CA ASN A 603 3.66 32.63 8.80
C ASN A 603 2.74 33.71 8.23
N VAL A 604 1.91 34.34 9.05
CA VAL A 604 0.97 35.39 8.62
C VAL A 604 1.66 36.75 8.75
N PRO A 605 1.73 37.56 7.68
CA PRO A 605 2.41 38.86 7.74
C PRO A 605 1.64 39.85 8.60
N ILE A 606 2.33 40.59 9.46
CA ILE A 606 1.75 41.63 10.32
C ILE A 606 2.19 43.01 9.80
N CYS A 607 1.23 43.88 9.49
CA CYS A 607 1.49 45.25 9.07
C CYS A 607 2.14 46.02 10.23
N GLN A 608 3.26 46.70 9.96
CA GLN A 608 3.95 47.53 10.93
C GLN A 608 3.65 49.02 10.71
N THR A 609 3.46 49.41 9.46
CA THR A 609 3.28 50.78 9.00
C THR A 609 2.00 50.94 8.18
N VAL A 610 1.61 52.18 7.91
CA VAL A 610 0.47 52.49 7.03
C VAL A 610 0.77 52.07 5.58
N ASP A 611 2.03 52.15 5.15
CA ASP A 611 2.44 51.70 3.81
C ASP A 611 2.26 50.18 3.66
N ASP A 612 2.52 49.41 4.72
CA ASP A 612 2.24 47.96 4.75
C ASP A 612 0.74 47.67 4.60
N VAL A 613 -0.12 48.53 5.15
CA VAL A 613 -1.58 48.41 4.98
C VAL A 613 -1.96 48.63 3.52
N PHE A 614 -1.39 49.64 2.85
CA PHE A 614 -1.62 49.84 1.42
C PHE A 614 -1.09 48.67 0.58
N ALA A 615 0.06 48.10 0.95
CA ALA A 615 0.60 46.90 0.31
C ALA A 615 -0.34 45.69 0.50
N LEU A 616 -0.86 45.46 1.72
CA LEU A 616 -1.85 44.43 2.01
C LEU A 616 -3.15 44.65 1.20
N CYS A 617 -3.61 45.90 1.10
CA CYS A 617 -4.75 46.28 0.29
C CYS A 617 -4.56 45.91 -1.18
N SER A 618 -3.38 46.20 -1.74
CA SER A 618 -3.06 45.92 -3.15
C SER A 618 -2.88 44.43 -3.46
N SER A 619 -2.60 43.60 -2.45
CA SER A 619 -2.27 42.18 -2.61
C SER A 619 -3.37 41.26 -2.08
N PHE A 620 -3.39 40.98 -0.77
CA PHE A 620 -4.24 39.95 -0.16
C PHE A 620 -5.68 40.42 0.08
N LEU A 621 -5.91 41.69 0.44
CA LEU A 621 -7.26 42.22 0.70
C LEU A 621 -8.15 42.16 -0.54
N ASN A 622 -7.55 42.34 -1.73
CA ASN A 622 -8.27 42.26 -3.00
C ASN A 622 -8.97 40.91 -3.23
N LEU A 623 -8.53 39.83 -2.56
CA LEU A 623 -9.20 38.53 -2.61
C LEU A 623 -10.59 38.56 -1.95
N SER A 624 -10.80 39.43 -0.96
CA SER A 624 -12.10 39.65 -0.33
C SER A 624 -13.04 40.47 -1.25
N GLY A 625 -12.47 41.42 -2.00
CA GLY A 625 -13.22 42.27 -2.92
C GLY A 625 -14.38 43.00 -2.23
N HIS A 626 -15.57 42.98 -2.85
CA HIS A 626 -16.78 43.58 -2.29
C HIS A 626 -17.30 42.87 -1.03
N LYS A 627 -16.85 41.63 -0.78
CA LYS A 627 -17.30 40.81 0.35
C LYS A 627 -16.70 41.25 1.68
N ILE A 628 -15.78 42.21 1.68
CA ILE A 628 -15.29 42.83 2.91
C ILE A 628 -16.44 43.41 3.76
N GLY A 629 -17.54 43.84 3.14
CA GLY A 629 -18.72 44.32 3.86
C GLY A 629 -19.52 43.24 4.60
N GLN A 630 -19.14 41.96 4.49
CA GLN A 630 -19.72 40.88 5.29
C GLN A 630 -19.16 40.84 6.72
N ASP A 631 -18.05 41.53 6.96
CA ASP A 631 -17.36 41.60 8.25
C ASP A 631 -17.21 43.08 8.69
N PRO A 632 -18.21 43.60 9.43
CA PRO A 632 -18.39 45.03 9.68
C PRO A 632 -17.49 45.66 10.76
#